data_AF-A0A4Y8I0B3-F1
#
_entry.id   AF-A0A4Y8I0B3-F1
#
_cell.length_a   1.000
_cell.length_b   1.000
_cell.length_c   1.000
_cell.angle_alpha   90.00
_cell.angle_beta   90.00
_cell.angle_gamma   90.00
#
_symmetry.space_group_name_H-M   'P 1'
#
loop_
_entity.id
_entity.type
_entity.pdbx_description
1 polymer ?
#
loop_
_entity_poly.entity_id
_entity_poly.type
_entity_poly.pdbx_seq_one_letter_code
_entity_poly.pdbx_strand_id
1 'polypeptide(L)'
;MIKKAAVSIIKPYLRFIKENRKIRKARRDTANIDYNNLWKRYCFSMITSQQKISELFWTQVFQDKIWQKISRIYPKKKPQLDLVKNTLHHLKIRFADNKAQQICNAWNRDFRLIAEEINMILSHKANQSYSLYIRIYELELIDIILRNLSGCGIGPKIARLMMLWDPENGMGLVFQHIIPIDSRWLNSLKKAGVNPSLLNVSTEKKYRQVEDNLVEASYELNIFPFEADGIIFGWILN
;
A
#
# COMPACT_ATOMS: atom_id res chain seq x y z
N MET A 1 -3.04 8.80 22.75
CA MET A 1 -1.71 9.44 22.61
C MET A 1 -1.26 9.51 21.16
N ILE A 2 -1.27 8.39 20.43
CA ILE A 2 -0.94 8.32 18.99
C ILE A 2 -1.76 9.31 18.16
N LYS A 3 -3.10 9.32 18.30
CA LYS A 3 -3.97 10.25 17.58
C LYS A 3 -3.55 11.72 17.71
N LYS A 4 -3.32 12.20 18.95
CA LYS A 4 -2.90 13.58 19.22
C LYS A 4 -1.55 13.91 18.55
N ALA A 5 -0.59 12.99 18.61
CA ALA A 5 0.70 13.15 17.95
C ALA A 5 0.57 13.14 16.41
N ALA A 6 -0.30 12.29 15.85
CA ALA A 6 -0.56 12.29 14.42
C ALA A 6 -1.20 13.61 13.96
N VAL A 7 -2.15 14.15 14.74
CA VAL A 7 -2.73 15.47 14.47
C VAL A 7 -1.65 16.56 14.44
N SER A 8 -0.73 16.59 15.42
CA SER A 8 0.33 17.61 15.45
C SER A 8 1.33 17.47 14.29
N ILE A 9 1.60 16.25 13.82
CA ILE A 9 2.45 15.99 12.65
C ILE A 9 1.77 16.46 11.36
N ILE A 10 0.48 16.18 11.18
CA ILE A 10 -0.23 16.41 9.91
C ILE A 10 -0.71 17.86 9.77
N LYS A 11 -1.22 18.47 10.85
CA LYS A 11 -1.86 19.79 10.84
C LYS A 11 -1.05 20.89 10.13
N PRO A 12 0.29 20.98 10.27
CA PRO A 12 1.09 21.99 9.56
C PRO A 12 1.00 21.90 8.03
N TYR A 13 0.65 20.74 7.48
CA TYR A 13 0.68 20.48 6.03
C TYR A 13 -0.70 20.52 5.36
N LEU A 14 -1.76 20.86 6.10
CA LEU A 14 -3.14 20.83 5.57
C LEU A 14 -3.35 21.74 4.36
N ARG A 15 -2.60 22.85 4.27
CA ARG A 15 -2.66 23.74 3.11
C ARG A 15 -2.24 23.01 1.82
N PHE A 16 -1.10 22.32 1.84
CA PHE A 16 -0.58 21.58 0.69
C PHE A 16 -1.51 20.45 0.24
N ILE A 17 -2.15 19.75 1.19
CA ILE A 17 -3.16 18.72 0.87
C ILE A 17 -4.35 19.33 0.12
N LYS A 18 -4.89 20.43 0.62
CA LYS A 18 -6.07 21.08 0.00
C LYS A 18 -5.76 21.59 -1.41
N GLU A 19 -4.56 22.09 -1.64
CA GLU A 19 -4.10 22.53 -2.96
C GLU A 19 -3.98 21.32 -3.92
N ASN A 20 -3.34 20.23 -3.48
CA ASN A 20 -3.21 19.00 -4.27
C ASN A 20 -4.55 18.33 -4.63
N ARG A 21 -5.54 18.34 -3.73
CA ARG A 21 -6.87 17.76 -4.01
C ARG A 21 -7.58 18.44 -5.17
N LYS A 22 -7.40 19.75 -5.35
CA LYS A 22 -8.04 20.49 -6.47
C LYS A 22 -7.55 19.97 -7.82
N ILE A 23 -6.28 19.57 -7.89
CA ILE A 23 -5.63 19.07 -9.10
C ILE A 23 -6.10 17.64 -9.43
N ARG A 24 -6.33 16.79 -8.42
CA ARG A 24 -6.59 15.35 -8.58
C ARG A 24 -8.05 14.96 -8.83
N LYS A 25 -8.97 15.90 -9.05
CA LYS A 25 -10.41 15.63 -9.10
C LYS A 25 -10.91 14.89 -10.35
N ALA A 26 -10.03 14.26 -11.13
CA ALA A 26 -10.37 13.58 -12.39
C ALA A 26 -10.00 12.09 -12.34
N ARG A 27 -10.93 11.26 -12.84
CA ARG A 27 -10.92 9.78 -12.96
C ARG A 27 -11.42 9.02 -11.73
N ARG A 28 -12.75 9.01 -11.57
CA ARG A 28 -13.49 8.02 -10.77
C ARG A 28 -14.32 7.15 -11.70
N ASP A 29 -13.68 6.44 -12.63
CA ASP A 29 -14.35 5.42 -13.40
C ASP A 29 -13.90 4.05 -12.91
N THR A 30 -14.89 3.32 -12.35
CA THR A 30 -14.92 1.90 -11.96
C THR A 30 -13.57 1.26 -11.62
N ALA A 31 -13.34 1.11 -10.32
CA ALA A 31 -12.28 0.27 -9.79
C ALA A 31 -12.60 -1.22 -9.95
N ASN A 32 -12.40 -1.77 -11.14
CA ASN A 32 -12.34 -3.22 -11.33
C ASN A 32 -10.88 -3.66 -11.11
N ILE A 33 -10.65 -4.50 -10.10
CA ILE A 33 -9.33 -5.08 -9.85
C ILE A 33 -9.32 -6.42 -10.54
N ASP A 34 -8.84 -6.46 -11.78
CA ASP A 34 -8.60 -7.74 -12.43
C ASP A 34 -7.37 -8.44 -11.82
N TYR A 35 -7.24 -9.73 -12.12
CA TYR A 35 -6.14 -10.55 -11.59
C TYR A 35 -4.76 -10.02 -12.02
N ASN A 36 -4.64 -9.42 -13.23
CA ASN A 36 -3.38 -8.86 -13.71
C ASN A 36 -3.00 -7.64 -12.88
N ASN A 37 -3.96 -6.75 -12.61
CA ASN A 37 -3.79 -5.57 -11.77
C ASN A 37 -3.40 -5.98 -10.34
N LEU A 38 -4.07 -6.97 -9.75
CA LEU A 38 -3.73 -7.49 -8.42
C LEU A 38 -2.32 -8.09 -8.37
N TRP A 39 -1.93 -8.86 -9.38
CA TRP A 39 -0.58 -9.41 -9.49
C TRP A 39 0.49 -8.31 -9.62
N LYS A 40 0.24 -7.29 -10.44
CA LYS A 40 1.13 -6.13 -10.59
C LYS A 40 1.30 -5.38 -9.26
N ARG A 41 0.21 -5.14 -8.54
CA ARG A 41 0.19 -4.53 -7.20
C ARG A 41 1.01 -5.34 -6.20
N TYR A 42 0.87 -6.65 -6.21
CA TYR A 42 1.66 -7.58 -5.40
C TYR A 42 3.16 -7.42 -5.70
N CYS A 43 3.58 -7.62 -6.95
CA CYS A 43 4.99 -7.52 -7.33
C CYS A 43 5.59 -6.15 -6.98
N PHE A 44 4.85 -5.08 -7.26
CA PHE A 44 5.29 -3.71 -6.98
C PHE A 44 5.47 -3.48 -5.48
N SER A 45 4.51 -3.91 -4.66
CA SER A 45 4.56 -3.77 -3.20
C SER A 45 5.70 -4.60 -2.60
N MET A 46 5.99 -5.78 -3.16
CA MET A 46 7.14 -6.59 -2.76
C MET A 46 8.48 -5.92 -3.09
N ILE A 47 8.62 -5.37 -4.30
CA ILE A 47 9.85 -4.69 -4.74
C ILE A 47 10.14 -3.47 -3.86
N THR A 48 9.13 -2.64 -3.60
CA THR A 48 9.26 -1.40 -2.82
C THR A 48 9.35 -1.62 -1.32
N SER A 49 8.98 -2.80 -0.81
CA SER A 49 9.07 -3.12 0.62
C SER A 49 10.51 -3.06 1.14
N GLN A 50 10.71 -2.46 2.33
CA GLN A 50 12.00 -2.37 3.02
C GLN A 50 13.17 -1.78 2.20
N GLN A 51 12.84 -1.08 1.11
CA GLN A 51 13.82 -0.45 0.23
C GLN A 51 14.14 0.97 0.72
N LYS A 52 15.39 1.40 0.54
CA LYS A 52 15.71 2.83 0.64
C LYS A 52 15.20 3.49 -0.63
N ILE A 53 14.12 4.24 -0.49
CA ILE A 53 13.48 4.94 -1.59
C ILE A 53 14.27 6.22 -1.86
N SER A 54 14.90 6.30 -3.02
CA SER A 54 15.53 7.51 -3.57
C SER A 54 14.81 7.92 -4.85
N GLU A 55 15.07 9.14 -5.34
CA GLU A 55 14.56 9.58 -6.64
C GLU A 55 15.04 8.65 -7.77
N LEU A 56 16.32 8.28 -7.78
CA LEU A 56 16.88 7.32 -8.73
C LEU A 56 16.18 5.95 -8.68
N PHE A 57 15.80 5.49 -7.48
CA PHE A 57 15.03 4.26 -7.33
C PHE A 57 13.64 4.39 -7.97
N TRP A 58 12.97 5.53 -7.82
CA TRP A 58 11.69 5.76 -8.48
C TRP A 58 11.82 5.82 -9.99
N THR A 59 12.85 6.50 -10.50
CA THR A 59 13.18 6.52 -11.92
C THR A 59 13.31 5.09 -12.46
N GLN A 60 14.10 4.24 -11.82
CA GLN A 60 14.27 2.85 -12.24
C GLN A 60 12.96 2.05 -12.16
N VAL A 61 12.24 2.12 -11.04
CA VAL A 61 11.02 1.33 -10.85
C VAL A 61 9.90 1.75 -11.82
N PHE A 62 9.73 3.05 -12.06
CA PHE A 62 8.63 3.58 -12.88
C PHE A 62 8.98 3.78 -14.35
N GLN A 63 10.14 4.34 -14.68
CA GLN A 63 10.52 4.60 -16.07
C GLN A 63 10.98 3.33 -16.77
N ASP A 64 11.82 2.51 -16.12
CA ASP A 64 12.32 1.27 -16.74
C ASP A 64 11.31 0.11 -16.66
N LYS A 65 10.13 0.36 -16.07
CA LYS A 65 9.01 -0.59 -15.98
C LYS A 65 9.48 -1.96 -15.47
N ILE A 66 10.42 -1.97 -14.53
CA ILE A 66 11.03 -3.17 -13.95
C ILE A 66 9.99 -4.15 -13.42
N TRP A 67 9.01 -3.62 -12.68
CA TRP A 67 7.92 -4.43 -12.17
C TRP A 67 7.11 -5.04 -13.32
N GLN A 68 7.09 -4.46 -14.52
CA GLN A 68 6.49 -5.06 -15.71
C GLN A 68 7.29 -6.24 -16.24
N LYS A 69 8.63 -6.22 -16.17
CA LYS A 69 9.45 -7.38 -16.57
C LYS A 69 9.16 -8.59 -15.69
N ILE A 70 8.96 -8.38 -14.39
CA ILE A 70 8.60 -9.44 -13.44
C ILE A 70 7.11 -9.79 -13.54
N SER A 71 6.22 -8.79 -13.69
CA SER A 71 4.77 -9.03 -13.67
C SER A 71 4.18 -9.57 -14.98
N ARG A 72 4.77 -9.25 -16.15
CA ARG A 72 4.36 -9.81 -17.46
C ARG A 72 4.59 -11.32 -17.59
N ILE A 73 5.34 -11.89 -16.66
CA ILE A 73 5.53 -13.33 -16.59
C ILE A 73 4.18 -14.02 -16.24
N TYR A 74 3.25 -13.32 -15.59
CA TYR A 74 1.90 -13.78 -15.23
C TYR A 74 0.83 -13.47 -16.30
N PRO A 75 -0.11 -14.38 -16.59
CA PRO A 75 -0.22 -15.79 -16.15
C PRO A 75 0.47 -16.80 -17.11
N LYS A 76 1.24 -16.32 -18.10
CA LYS A 76 1.66 -17.15 -19.24
C LYS A 76 2.71 -18.22 -18.90
N LYS A 77 3.62 -17.97 -17.95
CA LYS A 77 4.66 -18.93 -17.57
C LYS A 77 5.13 -18.67 -16.15
N LYS A 78 5.33 -19.70 -15.33
CA LYS A 78 5.91 -19.53 -13.99
C LYS A 78 7.27 -18.82 -14.06
N PRO A 79 7.54 -17.79 -13.23
CA PRO A 79 8.86 -17.16 -13.17
C PRO A 79 9.91 -18.15 -12.69
N GLN A 80 11.04 -18.18 -13.39
CA GLN A 80 12.22 -18.91 -12.93
C GLN A 80 12.86 -18.13 -11.77
N LEU A 81 13.14 -18.81 -10.66
CA LEU A 81 13.66 -18.18 -9.46
C LEU A 81 14.96 -17.41 -9.74
N ASP A 82 15.90 -18.02 -10.47
CA ASP A 82 17.19 -17.39 -10.77
C ASP A 82 17.04 -16.15 -11.64
N LEU A 83 16.10 -16.15 -12.58
CA LEU A 83 15.81 -14.98 -13.41
C LEU A 83 15.28 -13.83 -12.54
N VAL A 84 14.36 -14.11 -11.62
CA VAL A 84 13.81 -13.09 -10.71
C VAL A 84 14.91 -12.58 -9.77
N LYS A 85 15.73 -13.48 -9.19
CA LYS A 85 16.87 -13.11 -8.34
C LYS A 85 17.84 -12.19 -9.07
N ASN A 86 18.32 -12.61 -10.24
CA ASN A 86 19.27 -11.85 -11.04
C ASN A 86 18.72 -10.47 -11.41
N THR A 87 17.43 -10.41 -11.76
CA THR A 87 16.73 -9.16 -12.03
C THR A 87 16.74 -8.25 -10.78
N LEU A 88 16.33 -8.75 -9.62
CA LEU A 88 16.28 -7.96 -8.38
C LEU A 88 17.69 -7.52 -7.91
N HIS A 89 18.72 -8.36 -8.06
CA HIS A 89 20.11 -8.03 -7.72
C HIS A 89 20.70 -6.98 -8.64
N HIS A 90 20.52 -7.10 -9.95
CA HIS A 90 20.95 -6.11 -10.94
C HIS A 90 20.42 -4.71 -10.59
N LEU A 91 19.21 -4.67 -10.04
CA LEU A 91 18.50 -3.47 -9.63
C LEU A 91 18.78 -3.04 -8.19
N LYS A 92 19.72 -3.69 -7.52
CA LYS A 92 20.15 -3.39 -6.15
C LYS A 92 18.98 -3.37 -5.16
N ILE A 93 17.99 -4.25 -5.37
CA ILE A 93 16.85 -4.40 -4.48
C ILE A 93 17.31 -5.10 -3.20
N ARG A 94 16.98 -4.50 -2.04
CA ARG A 94 17.29 -5.10 -0.75
C ARG A 94 16.48 -6.37 -0.55
N PHE A 95 17.15 -7.38 0.03
CA PHE A 95 16.57 -8.71 0.28
C PHE A 95 16.09 -9.39 -1.01
N ALA A 96 16.82 -9.21 -2.12
CA ALA A 96 16.49 -9.71 -3.44
C ALA A 96 16.13 -11.21 -3.44
N ASP A 97 16.94 -12.05 -2.80
CA ASP A 97 16.71 -13.51 -2.79
C ASP A 97 15.40 -13.88 -2.09
N ASN A 98 15.14 -13.30 -0.91
CA ASN A 98 13.93 -13.55 -0.15
C ASN A 98 12.69 -13.07 -0.92
N LYS A 99 12.76 -11.89 -1.55
CA LYS A 99 11.67 -11.35 -2.36
C LYS A 99 11.44 -12.18 -3.62
N ALA A 100 12.49 -12.64 -4.28
CA ALA A 100 12.38 -13.52 -5.45
C ALA A 100 11.67 -14.83 -5.10
N GLN A 101 12.03 -15.44 -3.96
CA GLN A 101 11.36 -16.64 -3.47
C GLN A 101 9.88 -16.39 -3.18
N GLN A 102 9.56 -15.28 -2.51
CA GLN A 102 8.19 -14.90 -2.19
C GLN A 102 7.36 -14.66 -3.46
N ILE A 103 7.91 -13.98 -4.46
CA ILE A 103 7.27 -13.76 -5.77
C ILE A 103 7.01 -15.10 -6.48
N CYS A 104 7.98 -16.00 -6.49
CA CYS A 104 7.81 -17.32 -7.11
C CYS A 104 6.81 -18.20 -6.34
N ASN A 105 6.70 -18.06 -5.02
CA ASN A 105 5.70 -18.76 -4.22
C ASN A 105 4.29 -18.20 -4.50
N ALA A 106 4.16 -16.88 -4.64
CA ALA A 106 2.90 -16.22 -4.95
C ALA A 106 2.33 -16.63 -6.31
N TRP A 107 3.17 -17.03 -7.26
CA TRP A 107 2.72 -17.56 -8.54
C TRP A 107 1.73 -18.72 -8.41
N ASN A 108 1.93 -19.58 -7.41
CA ASN A 108 1.07 -20.74 -7.18
C ASN A 108 -0.26 -20.36 -6.49
N ARG A 109 -0.49 -19.07 -6.21
CA ARG A 109 -1.75 -18.57 -5.65
C ARG A 109 -2.70 -18.18 -6.78
N ASP A 110 -3.98 -18.40 -6.54
CA ASP A 110 -5.02 -18.08 -7.50
C ASP A 110 -5.41 -16.59 -7.41
N PHE A 111 -4.63 -15.74 -8.08
CA PHE A 111 -4.92 -14.29 -8.16
C PHE A 111 -6.24 -13.99 -8.85
N ARG A 112 -6.77 -14.91 -9.67
CA ARG A 112 -8.07 -14.75 -10.30
C ARG A 112 -9.18 -14.90 -9.28
N LEU A 113 -9.17 -15.96 -8.48
CA LEU A 113 -10.12 -16.16 -7.40
C LEU A 113 -10.08 -15.01 -6.38
N ILE A 114 -8.88 -14.56 -6.01
CA ILE A 114 -8.72 -13.42 -5.08
C ILE A 114 -9.32 -12.14 -5.67
N ALA A 115 -9.06 -11.86 -6.95
CA ALA A 115 -9.61 -10.70 -7.64
C ALA A 115 -11.14 -10.78 -7.75
N GLU A 116 -11.70 -11.95 -8.04
CA GLU A 116 -13.16 -12.18 -8.08
C GLU A 116 -13.80 -11.90 -6.70
N GLU A 117 -13.21 -12.39 -5.61
CA GLU A 117 -13.67 -12.13 -4.24
C GLU A 117 -13.62 -10.62 -3.89
N ILE A 118 -12.53 -9.94 -4.27
CA ILE A 118 -12.37 -8.49 -4.08
C ILE A 118 -13.46 -7.72 -4.87
N ASN A 119 -13.68 -8.06 -6.13
CA ASN A 119 -14.65 -7.37 -6.98
C ASN A 119 -16.09 -7.61 -6.54
N MET A 120 -16.39 -8.79 -5.96
CA MET A 120 -17.68 -9.04 -5.33
C MET A 120 -17.93 -8.00 -4.24
N ILE A 121 -17.01 -7.78 -3.31
CA ILE A 121 -17.17 -6.77 -2.26
C ILE A 121 -17.25 -5.35 -2.83
N LEU A 122 -16.41 -5.02 -3.82
CA LEU A 122 -16.41 -3.71 -4.46
C LEU A 122 -17.75 -3.41 -5.17
N SER A 123 -18.42 -4.41 -5.75
CA SER A 123 -19.73 -4.21 -6.37
C SER A 123 -20.82 -3.82 -5.35
N HIS A 124 -20.75 -4.32 -4.12
CA HIS A 124 -21.67 -3.95 -3.03
C HIS A 124 -21.40 -2.54 -2.46
N LYS A 125 -20.21 -2.00 -2.68
CA LYS A 125 -19.80 -0.64 -2.23
C LYS A 125 -20.44 0.48 -3.05
N ALA A 126 -20.96 0.20 -4.25
CA ALA A 126 -21.40 1.22 -5.22
C ALA A 126 -22.49 2.19 -4.72
N ASN A 127 -23.20 1.87 -3.63
CA ASN A 127 -24.32 2.65 -3.12
C ASN A 127 -24.06 3.41 -1.80
N GLN A 128 -22.82 3.48 -1.30
CA GLN A 128 -22.54 4.06 0.02
C GLN A 128 -21.62 5.29 -0.03
N SER A 129 -22.01 6.35 0.68
CA SER A 129 -21.35 7.66 0.66
C SER A 129 -20.55 8.00 1.93
N TYR A 130 -20.59 7.16 2.98
CA TYR A 130 -20.00 7.48 4.27
C TYR A 130 -18.64 6.82 4.50
N SER A 131 -17.64 7.63 4.87
CA SER A 131 -16.21 7.26 4.91
C SER A 131 -15.87 6.11 5.86
N LEU A 132 -16.54 6.01 7.02
CA LEU A 132 -16.31 4.91 7.97
C LEU A 132 -16.80 3.56 7.41
N TYR A 133 -17.91 3.53 6.69
CA TYR A 133 -18.41 2.30 6.06
C TYR A 133 -17.50 1.87 4.90
N ILE A 134 -16.98 2.83 4.13
CA ILE A 134 -15.99 2.55 3.09
C ILE A 134 -14.75 1.86 3.68
N ARG A 135 -14.26 2.32 4.83
CA ARG A 135 -13.10 1.73 5.49
C ARG A 135 -13.31 0.27 5.87
N ILE A 136 -14.51 -0.10 6.34
CA ILE A 136 -14.82 -1.50 6.71
C ILE A 136 -14.57 -2.41 5.52
N TYR A 137 -15.02 -2.04 4.33
CA TYR A 137 -14.74 -2.79 3.11
C TYR A 137 -13.24 -2.84 2.79
N GLU A 138 -12.51 -1.71 2.87
CA GLU A 138 -11.08 -1.72 2.60
C GLU A 138 -10.31 -2.66 3.54
N LEU A 139 -10.75 -2.78 4.79
CA LEU A 139 -10.20 -3.73 5.76
C LEU A 139 -10.56 -5.18 5.45
N GLU A 140 -11.79 -5.44 5.01
CA GLU A 140 -12.23 -6.78 4.57
C GLU A 140 -11.41 -7.27 3.36
N LEU A 141 -11.15 -6.36 2.40
CA LEU A 141 -10.29 -6.65 1.25
C LEU A 141 -8.84 -6.94 1.67
N ILE A 142 -8.32 -6.24 2.69
CA ILE A 142 -7.00 -6.53 3.27
C ILE A 142 -6.98 -7.93 3.90
N ASP A 143 -8.04 -8.33 4.60
CA ASP A 143 -8.12 -9.65 5.23
C ASP A 143 -8.13 -10.77 4.18
N ILE A 144 -8.83 -10.57 3.05
CA ILE A 144 -8.79 -11.47 1.89
C ILE A 144 -7.37 -11.63 1.36
N ILE A 145 -6.63 -10.52 1.19
CA ILE A 145 -5.24 -10.53 0.72
C ILE A 145 -4.35 -11.28 1.71
N LEU A 146 -4.43 -10.96 3.01
CA LEU A 146 -3.60 -11.57 4.05
C LEU A 146 -3.83 -13.09 4.15
N ARG A 147 -5.09 -13.52 4.08
CA ARG A 147 -5.47 -14.94 4.11
C ARG A 147 -4.93 -15.68 2.90
N ASN A 148 -5.23 -15.20 1.69
CA ASN A 148 -4.94 -15.91 0.46
C ASN A 148 -3.45 -15.86 0.05
N LEU A 149 -2.72 -14.81 0.45
CA LEU A 149 -1.29 -14.64 0.16
C LEU A 149 -0.39 -14.93 1.38
N SER A 150 -0.91 -15.66 2.37
CA SER A 150 -0.11 -16.12 3.50
C SER A 150 1.13 -16.91 3.03
N GLY A 151 2.26 -16.69 3.70
CA GLY A 151 3.56 -17.27 3.31
C GLY A 151 4.20 -16.66 2.05
N CYS A 152 3.58 -15.67 1.41
CA CYS A 152 4.10 -15.03 0.19
C CYS A 152 4.76 -13.66 0.46
N GLY A 153 5.26 -13.46 1.68
CA GLY A 153 5.89 -12.20 2.10
C GLY A 153 4.93 -11.06 2.43
N ILE A 154 3.62 -11.34 2.48
CA ILE A 154 2.60 -10.33 2.78
C ILE A 154 2.37 -10.24 4.29
N GLY A 155 2.77 -9.11 4.85
CA GLY A 155 2.34 -8.68 6.18
C GLY A 155 1.34 -7.51 6.10
N PRO A 156 0.84 -7.04 7.26
CA PRO A 156 -0.16 -5.97 7.36
C PRO A 156 0.13 -4.74 6.48
N LYS A 157 1.37 -4.24 6.50
CA LYS A 157 1.82 -3.11 5.69
C LYS A 157 1.70 -3.38 4.19
N ILE A 158 2.15 -4.55 3.74
CA ILE A 158 2.25 -4.85 2.31
C ILE A 158 0.86 -5.04 1.71
N ALA A 159 -0.07 -5.66 2.46
CA ALA A 159 -1.47 -5.77 2.03
C ALA A 159 -2.10 -4.37 1.79
N ARG A 160 -1.86 -3.41 2.70
CA ARG A 160 -2.32 -2.03 2.54
C ARG A 160 -1.66 -1.32 1.36
N LEU A 161 -0.36 -1.57 1.14
CA LEU A 161 0.37 -1.01 0.01
C LEU A 161 -0.17 -1.53 -1.34
N MET A 162 -0.51 -2.82 -1.41
CA MET A 162 -1.12 -3.42 -2.60
C MET A 162 -2.44 -2.74 -2.96
N MET A 163 -3.22 -2.37 -1.96
CA MET A 163 -4.49 -1.66 -2.14
C MET A 163 -4.25 -0.20 -2.54
N LEU A 164 -3.47 0.54 -1.75
CA LEU A 164 -3.30 1.98 -2.00
C LEU A 164 -2.60 2.29 -3.31
N TRP A 165 -1.66 1.45 -3.74
CA TRP A 165 -0.81 1.75 -4.89
C TRP A 165 -1.23 1.00 -6.14
N ASP A 166 -1.79 1.72 -7.11
CA ASP A 166 -1.88 1.23 -8.49
C ASP A 166 -0.59 1.58 -9.26
N PRO A 167 0.21 0.60 -9.73
CA PRO A 167 1.43 0.89 -10.47
C PRO A 167 1.20 1.65 -11.79
N GLU A 168 0.00 1.59 -12.36
CA GLU A 168 -0.35 2.25 -13.63
C GLU A 168 -1.01 3.61 -13.41
N ASN A 169 -1.77 3.76 -12.32
CA ASN A 169 -2.59 4.94 -12.10
C ASN A 169 -2.13 5.82 -10.91
N GLY A 170 -1.29 5.29 -10.02
CA GLY A 170 -0.77 6.00 -8.85
C GLY A 170 -1.48 5.66 -7.54
N MET A 171 -1.10 6.37 -6.46
CA MET A 171 -1.59 6.12 -5.11
C MET A 171 -2.92 6.83 -4.81
N GLY A 172 -3.80 6.14 -4.09
CA GLY A 172 -4.97 6.76 -3.47
C GLY A 172 -6.15 7.04 -4.41
N LEU A 173 -6.19 6.40 -5.60
CA LEU A 173 -7.29 6.58 -6.54
C LEU A 173 -8.51 5.72 -6.20
N VAL A 174 -8.27 4.45 -5.86
CA VAL A 174 -9.33 3.47 -5.58
C VAL A 174 -9.60 3.34 -4.08
N PHE A 175 -8.52 3.31 -3.29
CA PHE A 175 -8.56 3.09 -1.85
C PHE A 175 -7.92 4.26 -1.14
N GLN A 176 -8.58 4.75 -0.09
CA GLN A 176 -8.24 6.04 0.51
C GLN A 176 -8.23 6.01 2.04
N HIS A 177 -8.74 4.95 2.65
CA HIS A 177 -9.13 4.90 4.07
C HIS A 177 -8.24 3.99 4.93
N ILE A 178 -7.05 3.65 4.44
CA ILE A 178 -6.05 2.78 5.06
C ILE A 178 -4.66 3.42 5.02
N ILE A 179 -3.74 3.00 5.90
CA ILE A 179 -2.38 3.58 6.02
C ILE A 179 -1.33 2.46 6.09
N PRO A 180 -0.34 2.42 5.18
CA PRO A 180 0.74 1.45 5.18
C PRO A 180 1.84 1.91 6.15
N ILE A 181 1.57 1.82 7.46
CA ILE A 181 2.51 2.13 8.54
C ILE A 181 3.85 1.43 8.34
N ASP A 182 4.91 2.24 8.29
CA ASP A 182 6.30 1.79 8.23
C ASP A 182 7.20 2.59 9.16
N SER A 183 8.52 2.36 9.09
CA SER A 183 9.49 3.00 9.97
C SER A 183 9.43 4.52 9.95
N ARG A 184 9.00 5.18 8.87
CA ARG A 184 8.84 6.64 8.83
C ARG A 184 7.71 7.12 9.71
N TRP A 185 6.55 6.45 9.64
CA TRP A 185 5.43 6.71 10.55
C TRP A 185 5.85 6.49 12.00
N LEU A 186 6.45 5.33 12.30
CA LEU A 186 6.88 5.00 13.66
C LEU A 186 7.91 6.00 14.19
N ASN A 187 8.88 6.40 13.37
CA ASN A 187 9.88 7.40 13.74
C ASN A 187 9.27 8.79 13.94
N SER A 188 8.30 9.18 13.12
CA SER A 188 7.62 10.47 13.24
C SER A 188 6.79 10.53 14.54
N LEU A 189 6.06 9.47 14.85
CA LEU A 189 5.31 9.35 16.11
C LEU A 189 6.24 9.35 17.32
N LYS A 190 7.37 8.64 17.25
CA LYS A 190 8.40 8.64 18.32
C LYS A 190 8.97 10.04 18.53
N LYS A 191 9.30 10.77 17.46
CA LYS A 191 9.78 12.17 17.52
C LYS A 191 8.74 13.11 18.12
N ALA A 192 7.45 12.84 17.87
CA ALA A 192 6.34 13.57 18.47
C ALA A 192 6.02 13.12 19.91
N GLY A 193 6.87 12.30 20.54
CA GLY A 193 6.77 11.94 21.96
C GLY A 193 5.91 10.72 22.27
N VAL A 194 5.49 9.92 21.27
CA VAL A 194 4.75 8.69 21.53
C VAL A 194 5.68 7.61 22.09
N ASN A 195 5.25 6.96 23.18
CA ASN A 195 5.97 5.85 23.79
C ASN A 195 6.18 4.69 22.79
N PRO A 196 7.42 4.20 22.56
CA PRO A 196 7.72 3.09 21.66
C PRO A 196 6.92 1.80 21.93
N SER A 197 6.51 1.53 23.18
CA SER A 197 5.71 0.35 23.50
C SER A 197 4.33 0.35 22.84
N LEU A 198 3.79 1.55 22.55
CA LEU A 198 2.52 1.76 21.86
C LEU A 198 2.65 1.69 20.33
N LEU A 199 3.88 1.70 19.81
CA LEU A 199 4.19 1.71 18.38
C LEU A 199 4.52 0.30 17.84
N ASN A 200 4.05 -0.74 18.53
CA ASN A 200 4.25 -2.11 18.10
C ASN A 200 3.30 -2.45 16.95
N VAL A 201 3.85 -2.89 15.82
CA VAL A 201 3.10 -3.27 14.61
C VAL A 201 3.40 -4.71 14.18
N SER A 202 3.81 -5.58 15.11
CA SER A 202 4.28 -6.94 14.81
C SER A 202 3.18 -7.94 14.47
N THR A 203 1.92 -7.64 14.81
CA THR A 203 0.75 -8.47 14.49
C THR A 203 -0.34 -7.61 13.86
N GLU A 204 -1.25 -8.21 13.09
CA GLU A 204 -2.37 -7.46 12.48
C GLU A 204 -3.21 -6.73 13.54
N LYS A 205 -3.51 -7.37 14.68
CA LYS A 205 -4.24 -6.73 15.78
C LYS A 205 -3.55 -5.46 16.28
N LYS A 206 -2.24 -5.51 16.53
CA LYS A 206 -1.48 -4.35 17.02
C LYS A 206 -1.30 -3.31 15.93
N TYR A 207 -1.12 -3.74 14.68
CA TYR A 207 -1.07 -2.89 13.51
C TYR A 207 -2.36 -2.06 13.38
N ARG A 208 -3.53 -2.71 13.46
CA ARG A 208 -4.84 -2.04 13.39
C ARG A 208 -4.99 -0.99 14.48
N GLN A 209 -4.59 -1.27 15.72
CA GLN A 209 -4.67 -0.29 16.81
C GLN A 209 -3.92 1.01 16.51
N VAL A 210 -2.72 0.91 15.93
CA VAL A 210 -1.95 2.08 15.51
C VAL A 210 -2.63 2.76 14.31
N GLU A 211 -3.07 1.99 13.32
CA GLU A 211 -3.73 2.49 12.11
C GLU A 211 -5.04 3.23 12.43
N ASP A 212 -5.89 2.69 13.32
CA ASP A 212 -7.14 3.30 13.76
C ASP A 212 -6.89 4.72 14.32
N ASN A 213 -5.86 4.87 15.15
CA ASN A 213 -5.48 6.18 15.70
C ASN A 213 -5.04 7.18 14.61
N LEU A 214 -4.32 6.71 13.58
CA LEU A 214 -3.86 7.55 12.48
C LEU A 214 -5.02 7.93 11.54
N VAL A 215 -5.93 6.99 11.29
CA VAL A 215 -7.13 7.20 10.48
C VAL A 215 -8.07 8.18 11.18
N GLU A 216 -8.32 8.03 12.49
CA GLU A 216 -9.12 8.97 13.27
C GLU A 216 -8.51 10.38 13.27
N ALA A 217 -7.18 10.49 13.39
CA ALA A 217 -6.49 11.77 13.27
C ALA A 217 -6.69 12.41 11.89
N SER A 218 -6.68 11.60 10.83
CA SER A 218 -6.92 12.05 9.45
C SER A 218 -8.34 12.60 9.29
N TYR A 219 -9.34 11.88 9.79
CA TYR A 219 -10.73 12.34 9.73
C TYR A 219 -11.00 13.58 10.57
N GLU A 220 -10.39 13.70 11.76
CA GLU A 220 -10.47 14.92 12.59
C GLU A 220 -9.95 16.15 11.83
N LEU A 221 -8.96 15.96 10.95
CA LEU A 221 -8.40 17.00 10.11
C LEU A 221 -9.10 17.16 8.75
N ASN A 222 -10.21 16.46 8.53
CA ASN A 222 -10.98 16.43 7.29
C ASN A 222 -10.12 16.03 6.07
N ILE A 223 -9.27 15.01 6.27
CA ILE A 223 -8.47 14.42 5.20
C ILE A 223 -8.61 12.91 5.08
N PHE A 224 -8.31 12.39 3.89
CA PHE A 224 -8.26 10.96 3.69
C PHE A 224 -6.97 10.40 4.31
N PRO A 225 -7.03 9.22 4.96
CA PRO A 225 -5.87 8.54 5.52
C PRO A 225 -4.67 8.40 4.56
N PHE A 226 -4.89 8.11 3.28
CA PHE A 226 -3.79 8.03 2.31
C PHE A 226 -3.04 9.36 2.12
N GLU A 227 -3.68 10.50 2.35
CA GLU A 227 -3.05 11.82 2.24
C GLU A 227 -2.18 12.12 3.44
N ALA A 228 -2.57 11.64 4.63
CA ALA A 228 -1.69 11.66 5.79
C ALA A 228 -0.41 10.87 5.51
N ASP A 229 -0.52 9.70 4.88
CA ASP A 229 0.65 8.92 4.45
C ASP A 229 1.52 9.70 3.45
N GLY A 230 0.88 10.46 2.56
CA GLY A 230 1.58 11.32 1.60
C GLY A 230 2.43 12.43 2.19
N ILE A 231 2.07 12.94 3.37
CA ILE A 231 2.92 13.86 4.13
C ILE A 231 4.17 13.15 4.63
N ILE A 232 4.01 11.97 5.24
CA ILE A 232 5.12 11.23 5.83
C ILE A 232 6.14 10.78 4.78
N PHE A 233 5.69 10.58 3.54
CA PHE A 233 6.54 10.21 2.42
C PHE A 233 6.98 11.40 1.56
N GLY A 234 6.45 12.60 1.81
CA GLY A 234 6.81 13.84 1.12
C GLY A 234 6.23 14.02 -0.29
N TRP A 235 5.43 13.08 -0.81
CA TRP A 235 4.93 13.17 -2.20
C TRP A 235 3.73 14.10 -2.40
N ILE A 236 3.10 14.57 -1.32
CA ILE A 236 2.07 15.64 -1.37
C ILE A 236 2.68 17.03 -1.19
N LEU A 237 3.96 17.12 -0.82
CA LEU A 237 4.65 18.38 -0.56
C LEU A 237 5.36 18.94 -1.80
N ASN A 238 5.37 18.18 -2.90
CA ASN A 238 6.00 18.53 -4.18
C ASN A 238 4.96 18.95 -5.20
#